data_AF-A0A4Q9LXI1-F1
#
_entry.id   AF-A0A4Q9LXI1-F1
#
_cell.length_a   1.000
_cell.length_b   1.000
_cell.length_c   1.000
_cell.angle_alpha   90.00
_cell.angle_beta   90.00
_cell.angle_gamma   90.00
#
_symmetry.space_group_name_H-M   'P 1'
#
loop_
_entity.id
_entity.type
_entity.pdbx_description
1 polymer ?
#
loop_
_entity_poly.entity_id
_entity_poly.type
_entity_poly.pdbx_seq_one_letter_code
_entity_poly.pdbx_strand_id
1 'polypeptide(L)'
;MLVKNSLDNDELLNSLELCYNTYTDNKNYINLIKTNYKEIIFSSLYEILINPNKESYNRTISLIRDDFSLLFSTLKQIIKLKFHLLKTDVANNLISFVNFLISYERGIEGLVINILRYTNYRTDIQILENLYNFYLENKQYFPKDSVIFSFLIFFCSYNEKYNNLINKNILTEIGRDLLLTQILKQNINVSNNFIKNTLNTPTQKQYLVSKLSPDLELNLIFYIEKGETNTEKYIEWLFNYYITTCEIAVDILRYISSVYYTNTESFQLYILIDKIAEKFGKNILFCLYFDMLYFSEKEVLNNQIPIEYLIYSYKIKNLETFDILLNFLEEPERLACFKKALKETKIDLSIFSDSDQNLKQIFYIKREKDYKYKKIIFYIENMDFQKYYNLICDIKKLGLPFIPLESYDTLIHLSTSWDNYMQVYFWKILCFQKIYLNFNKV
;
A
#
# COMPACT_ATOMS: atom_id res chain seq x y z
N MET A 1 30.80 -4.20 -17.62
CA MET A 1 30.86 -5.50 -16.84
C MET A 1 29.78 -5.69 -15.75
N LEU A 2 29.01 -4.66 -15.41
CA LEU A 2 28.16 -4.62 -14.22
C LEU A 2 26.82 -5.37 -14.33
N VAL A 3 26.33 -5.56 -15.56
CA VAL A 3 24.94 -5.94 -15.84
C VAL A 3 24.80 -7.43 -16.16
N LYS A 4 23.65 -8.01 -15.80
CA LYS A 4 23.33 -9.44 -16.04
C LYS A 4 23.36 -9.79 -17.52
N ASN A 5 22.69 -9.01 -18.37
CA ASN A 5 22.68 -9.23 -19.81
C ASN A 5 23.49 -8.14 -20.52
N SER A 6 24.30 -8.54 -21.50
CA SER A 6 25.06 -7.59 -22.33
C SER A 6 24.19 -6.69 -23.21
N LEU A 7 22.91 -7.03 -23.37
CA LEU A 7 21.91 -6.26 -24.14
C LEU A 7 21.26 -5.13 -23.32
N ASP A 8 21.41 -5.15 -22.00
CA ASP A 8 20.86 -4.13 -21.09
C ASP A 8 21.78 -2.90 -21.14
N ASN A 9 21.60 -2.09 -22.20
CA ASN A 9 22.39 -0.90 -22.46
C ASN A 9 21.90 0.27 -21.60
N ASP A 10 22.55 0.52 -20.45
CA ASP A 10 22.18 1.60 -19.53
C ASP A 10 23.20 2.75 -19.57
N GLU A 11 22.72 3.96 -19.90
CA GLU A 11 23.56 5.15 -20.05
C GLU A 11 24.38 5.47 -18.78
N LEU A 12 23.77 5.36 -17.59
CA LEU A 12 24.46 5.64 -16.34
C LEU A 12 25.55 4.61 -16.07
N LEU A 13 25.23 3.32 -16.14
CA LEU A 13 26.22 2.27 -15.89
C LEU A 13 27.36 2.30 -16.90
N ASN A 14 27.08 2.59 -18.16
CA ASN A 14 28.11 2.80 -19.19
C ASN A 14 28.98 4.01 -18.91
N SER A 15 28.40 5.11 -18.40
CA SER A 15 29.16 6.30 -18.03
C SER A 15 30.15 6.03 -16.90
N LEU A 16 29.78 5.17 -15.93
CA LEU A 16 30.67 4.71 -14.87
C LEU A 16 31.85 3.93 -15.47
N GLU A 17 31.58 2.98 -16.36
CA GLU A 17 32.60 2.15 -17.03
C GLU A 17 33.55 3.01 -17.89
N LEU A 18 33.02 3.96 -18.63
CA LEU A 18 33.80 4.90 -19.44
C LEU A 18 34.73 5.75 -18.56
N CYS A 19 34.21 6.31 -17.47
CA CYS A 19 35.01 7.07 -16.51
C CYS A 19 36.09 6.19 -15.87
N TYR A 20 35.78 4.94 -15.53
CA TYR A 20 36.77 4.02 -14.99
C TYR A 20 37.94 3.81 -15.96
N ASN A 21 37.64 3.38 -17.19
CA ASN A 21 38.66 3.09 -18.22
C ASN A 21 39.51 4.32 -18.55
N THR A 22 38.91 5.51 -18.61
CA THR A 22 39.61 6.76 -18.91
C THR A 22 40.64 7.15 -17.83
N TYR A 23 40.34 6.83 -16.57
CA TYR A 23 41.11 7.30 -15.42
C TYR A 23 42.04 6.24 -14.82
N THR A 24 41.82 4.95 -15.07
CA THR A 24 42.78 3.89 -14.70
C THR A 24 44.06 3.92 -15.54
N ASP A 25 43.95 4.33 -16.81
CA ASP A 25 45.09 4.37 -17.72
C ASP A 25 46.00 5.60 -17.50
N ASN A 26 45.50 6.63 -16.81
CA ASN A 26 46.21 7.88 -16.56
C ASN A 26 46.98 7.86 -15.23
N LYS A 27 48.30 7.64 -15.29
CA LYS A 27 49.24 7.64 -14.14
C LYS A 27 49.28 8.94 -13.30
N ASN A 28 48.64 10.02 -13.75
CA ASN A 28 48.57 11.32 -13.06
C ASN A 28 47.17 11.59 -12.44
N TYR A 29 46.56 10.56 -11.85
CA TYR A 29 45.23 10.59 -11.23
C TYR A 29 45.01 11.77 -10.28
N ILE A 30 46.06 12.20 -9.57
CA ILE A 30 45.98 13.22 -8.51
C ILE A 30 45.87 14.66 -9.06
N ASN A 31 46.41 14.95 -10.25
CA ASN A 31 46.42 16.32 -10.79
C ASN A 31 45.12 16.68 -11.55
N LEU A 32 44.35 15.68 -12.01
CA LEU A 32 43.03 15.85 -12.64
C LEU A 32 41.88 16.10 -11.64
N ILE A 33 42.16 15.92 -10.33
CA ILE A 33 41.20 16.02 -9.22
C ILE A 33 40.52 17.40 -9.12
N LYS A 34 41.14 18.46 -9.63
CA LYS A 34 40.61 19.83 -9.49
C LYS A 34 39.59 20.24 -10.55
N THR A 35 39.46 19.51 -11.67
CA THR A 35 38.61 19.94 -12.80
C THR A 35 37.43 19.00 -13.08
N ASN A 36 37.55 17.68 -12.84
CA ASN A 36 36.52 16.69 -13.23
C ASN A 36 36.02 15.84 -12.04
N TYR A 37 35.49 16.49 -10.99
CA TYR A 37 34.99 15.84 -9.76
C TYR A 37 34.00 14.69 -10.01
N LYS A 38 33.06 14.87 -10.95
CA LYS A 38 32.05 13.86 -11.29
C LYS A 38 32.66 12.57 -11.84
N GLU A 39 33.60 12.69 -12.77
CA GLU A 39 34.19 11.54 -13.46
C GLU A 39 35.04 10.70 -12.50
N ILE A 40 35.66 11.34 -11.51
CA ILE A 40 36.45 10.67 -10.47
C ILE A 40 35.56 9.87 -9.52
N ILE A 41 34.44 10.44 -9.09
CA ILE A 41 33.46 9.70 -8.28
C ILE A 41 32.91 8.52 -9.08
N PHE A 42 32.63 8.71 -10.37
CA PHE A 42 32.09 7.67 -11.24
C PHE A 42 33.10 6.53 -11.45
N SER A 43 34.36 6.86 -11.69
CA SER A 43 35.47 5.92 -11.75
C SER A 43 35.63 5.14 -10.44
N SER A 44 35.64 5.85 -9.30
CA SER A 44 35.81 5.24 -7.97
C SER A 44 34.63 4.32 -7.61
N LEU A 45 33.40 4.75 -7.92
CA LEU A 45 32.20 3.93 -7.76
C LEU A 45 32.26 2.66 -8.61
N TYR A 46 32.69 2.75 -9.86
CA TYR A 46 32.83 1.58 -10.72
C TYR A 46 33.83 0.57 -10.17
N GLU A 47 34.97 1.05 -9.65
CA GLU A 47 35.97 0.19 -9.00
C GLU A 47 35.40 -0.53 -7.79
N ILE A 48 34.66 0.17 -6.93
CA ILE A 48 33.95 -0.39 -5.78
C ILE A 48 32.99 -1.50 -6.19
N LEU A 49 32.27 -1.29 -7.30
CA LEU A 49 31.27 -2.23 -7.80
C LEU A 49 31.89 -3.53 -8.34
N ILE A 50 33.12 -3.49 -8.85
CA ILE A 50 33.83 -4.67 -9.37
C ILE A 50 34.68 -5.34 -8.30
N ASN A 51 35.53 -4.58 -7.60
CA ASN A 51 36.53 -5.07 -6.67
C ASN A 51 36.47 -4.27 -5.35
N PRO A 52 35.46 -4.50 -4.50
CA PRO A 52 35.36 -3.80 -3.23
C PRO A 52 36.51 -4.22 -2.31
N ASN A 53 37.19 -3.25 -1.73
CA ASN A 53 38.10 -3.47 -0.61
C ASN A 53 38.11 -2.23 0.29
N LYS A 54 38.62 -2.38 1.52
CA LYS A 54 38.60 -1.29 2.51
C LYS A 54 39.43 -0.07 2.04
N GLU A 55 40.49 -0.29 1.26
CA GLU A 55 41.32 0.77 0.72
C GLU A 55 40.59 1.58 -0.35
N SER A 56 39.85 0.92 -1.27
CA SER A 56 39.06 1.59 -2.31
C SER A 56 37.90 2.36 -1.71
N TYR A 57 37.29 1.86 -0.63
CA TYR A 57 36.28 2.59 0.14
C TYR A 57 36.88 3.86 0.74
N ASN A 58 37.96 3.74 1.52
CA ASN A 58 38.61 4.88 2.17
C ASN A 58 39.12 5.92 1.15
N ARG A 59 39.67 5.46 0.02
CA ARG A 59 40.10 6.36 -1.06
C ARG A 59 38.92 7.12 -1.62
N THR A 60 37.80 6.46 -1.89
CA THR A 60 36.59 7.12 -2.40
C THR A 60 36.08 8.19 -1.43
N ILE A 61 36.03 7.89 -0.13
CA ILE A 61 35.66 8.88 0.90
C ILE A 61 36.62 10.06 0.91
N SER A 62 37.93 9.80 0.86
CA SER A 62 38.95 10.86 0.86
C SER A 62 38.86 11.80 -0.35
N LEU A 63 38.40 11.28 -1.51
CA LEU A 63 38.21 12.06 -2.73
C LEU A 63 36.99 12.97 -2.65
N ILE A 64 35.94 12.55 -1.93
CA ILE A 64 34.67 13.26 -1.79
C ILE A 64 34.76 14.43 -0.80
N ARG A 65 35.74 14.40 0.10
CA ARG A 65 35.93 15.39 1.17
C ARG A 65 34.64 15.54 2.00
N ASP A 66 33.86 16.60 1.75
CA ASP A 66 32.68 16.98 2.54
C ASP A 66 31.36 16.98 1.73
N ASP A 67 31.39 16.74 0.40
CA ASP A 67 30.18 16.80 -0.45
C ASP A 67 29.79 15.44 -1.02
N PHE A 68 29.01 14.69 -0.23
CA PHE A 68 28.43 13.40 -0.60
C PHE A 68 27.24 13.50 -1.55
N SER A 69 26.79 14.69 -1.95
CA SER A 69 25.54 14.86 -2.72
C SER A 69 25.55 14.09 -4.05
N LEU A 70 26.65 14.17 -4.79
CA LEU A 70 26.79 13.46 -6.07
C LEU A 70 26.88 11.95 -5.88
N LEU A 71 27.61 11.48 -4.86
CA LEU A 71 27.69 10.06 -4.54
C LEU A 71 26.30 9.52 -4.20
N PHE A 72 25.60 10.18 -3.29
CA PHE A 72 24.29 9.73 -2.81
C PHE A 72 23.21 9.81 -3.89
N SER A 73 23.19 10.85 -4.71
CA SER A 73 22.26 10.93 -5.84
C SER A 73 22.51 9.81 -6.85
N THR A 74 23.78 9.53 -7.17
CA THR A 74 24.16 8.43 -8.08
C THR A 74 23.79 7.07 -7.50
N LEU A 75 24.15 6.79 -6.24
CA LEU A 75 23.79 5.56 -5.55
C LEU A 75 22.27 5.39 -5.46
N LYS A 76 21.53 6.45 -5.15
CA LYS A 76 20.07 6.42 -5.09
C LYS A 76 19.46 6.09 -6.46
N GLN A 77 20.02 6.62 -7.55
CA GLN A 77 19.57 6.31 -8.90
C GLN A 77 19.85 4.84 -9.27
N ILE A 78 21.06 4.34 -8.97
CA ILE A 78 21.43 2.94 -9.20
C ILE A 78 20.53 2.00 -8.39
N ILE A 79 20.42 2.23 -7.08
CA ILE A 79 19.65 1.37 -6.18
C ILE A 79 18.16 1.42 -6.54
N LYS A 80 17.59 2.61 -6.80
CA LYS A 80 16.15 2.71 -7.04
C LYS A 80 15.73 2.21 -8.43
N LEU A 81 16.54 2.42 -9.47
CA LEU A 81 16.10 2.22 -10.86
C LEU A 81 16.86 1.11 -11.60
N LYS A 82 18.07 0.75 -11.16
CA LYS A 82 18.99 -0.11 -11.93
C LYS A 82 19.42 -1.35 -11.17
N PHE A 83 19.03 -1.50 -9.91
CA PHE A 83 19.48 -2.60 -9.05
C PHE A 83 19.10 -3.97 -9.60
N HIS A 84 17.94 -4.11 -10.24
CA HIS A 84 17.50 -5.37 -10.85
C HIS A 84 18.40 -5.83 -12.01
N LEU A 85 19.09 -4.89 -12.67
CA LEU A 85 20.01 -5.13 -13.80
C LEU A 85 21.38 -5.64 -13.32
N LEU A 86 21.80 -5.32 -12.09
CA LEU A 86 23.14 -5.64 -11.59
C LEU A 86 23.35 -7.14 -11.42
N LYS A 87 24.54 -7.64 -11.76
CA LYS A 87 24.95 -9.01 -11.39
C LYS A 87 24.92 -9.19 -9.87
N THR A 88 24.72 -10.42 -9.40
CA THR A 88 24.61 -10.73 -7.97
C THR A 88 25.82 -10.25 -7.17
N ASP A 89 27.03 -10.49 -7.67
CA ASP A 89 28.26 -10.04 -6.99
C ASP A 89 28.34 -8.51 -6.92
N VAL A 90 27.98 -7.83 -8.01
CA VAL A 90 27.96 -6.36 -8.08
C VAL A 90 26.94 -5.75 -7.12
N ALA A 91 25.75 -6.36 -7.00
CA ALA A 91 24.74 -5.96 -6.04
C ALA A 91 25.23 -6.16 -4.59
N ASN A 92 25.91 -7.28 -4.30
CA ASN A 92 26.51 -7.53 -2.99
C ASN A 92 27.64 -6.53 -2.65
N ASN A 93 28.45 -6.17 -3.65
CA ASN A 93 29.50 -5.15 -3.52
C ASN A 93 28.90 -3.77 -3.20
N LEU A 94 27.80 -3.41 -3.88
CA LEU A 94 27.05 -2.19 -3.62
C LEU A 94 26.45 -2.17 -2.20
N ILE A 95 25.83 -3.27 -1.75
CA ILE A 95 25.29 -3.39 -0.39
C ILE A 95 26.40 -3.23 0.64
N SER A 96 27.54 -3.90 0.43
CA SER A 96 28.71 -3.82 1.32
C SER A 96 29.24 -2.39 1.44
N PHE A 97 29.27 -1.66 0.34
CA PHE A 97 29.66 -0.26 0.34
C PHE A 97 28.63 0.64 1.06
N VAL A 98 27.33 0.43 0.86
CA VAL A 98 26.30 1.18 1.60
C VAL A 98 26.37 0.89 3.11
N ASN A 99 26.60 -0.37 3.51
CA ASN A 99 26.82 -0.73 4.91
C ASN A 99 28.04 -0.02 5.49
N PHE A 100 29.14 0.05 4.73
CA PHE A 100 30.31 0.83 5.13
C PHE A 100 29.95 2.31 5.32
N LEU A 101 29.19 2.91 4.41
CA LEU A 101 28.79 4.32 4.50
C LEU A 101 27.98 4.62 5.78
N ILE A 102 27.15 3.69 6.29
CA ILE A 102 26.38 3.87 7.54
C ILE A 102 27.30 4.32 8.71
N SER A 103 28.55 3.87 8.71
CA SER A 103 29.52 4.21 9.75
C SER A 103 30.21 5.58 9.58
N TYR A 104 30.07 6.21 8.41
CA TYR A 104 30.78 7.44 8.03
C TYR A 104 29.89 8.68 7.99
N GLU A 105 28.70 8.61 7.39
CA GLU A 105 27.93 9.81 7.04
C GLU A 105 26.46 9.73 7.48
N ARG A 106 25.80 10.88 7.66
CA ARG A 106 24.36 10.96 7.94
C ARG A 106 23.56 11.03 6.62
N GLY A 107 22.26 10.77 6.65
CA GLY A 107 21.41 10.90 5.45
C GLY A 107 21.37 9.64 4.56
N ILE A 108 21.91 8.52 5.04
CA ILE A 108 22.01 7.25 4.30
C ILE A 108 20.71 6.44 4.41
N GLU A 109 19.77 6.85 5.26
CA GLU A 109 18.53 6.14 5.54
C GLU A 109 17.78 5.82 4.26
N GLY A 110 17.71 6.77 3.33
CA GLY A 110 17.07 6.58 2.02
C GLY A 110 17.74 5.51 1.14
N LEU A 111 19.06 5.34 1.21
CA LEU A 111 19.77 4.28 0.48
C LEU A 111 19.46 2.91 1.08
N VAL A 112 19.55 2.80 2.41
CA VAL A 112 19.27 1.54 3.14
C VAL A 112 17.83 1.11 2.93
N ILE A 113 16.86 2.04 3.05
CA ILE A 113 15.45 1.73 2.81
C ILE A 113 15.27 1.22 1.39
N ASN A 114 15.83 1.88 0.37
CA ASN A 114 15.69 1.41 -1.01
C ASN A 114 16.35 0.04 -1.26
N ILE A 115 17.45 -0.30 -0.58
CA ILE A 115 18.02 -1.66 -0.61
C ILE A 115 17.05 -2.66 0.03
N LEU A 116 16.48 -2.34 1.19
CA LEU A 116 15.50 -3.19 1.88
C LEU A 116 14.26 -3.47 1.02
N ARG A 117 13.83 -2.54 0.16
CA ARG A 117 12.71 -2.78 -0.78
C ARG A 117 12.90 -3.99 -1.70
N TYR A 118 14.14 -4.46 -1.89
CA TYR A 118 14.45 -5.64 -2.70
C TYR A 118 14.38 -6.97 -1.92
N THR A 119 14.20 -6.96 -0.59
CA THR A 119 14.11 -8.19 0.23
C THR A 119 12.81 -8.97 -0.01
N ASN A 120 11.73 -8.28 -0.38
CA ASN A 120 10.39 -8.88 -0.47
C ASN A 120 10.17 -9.75 -1.71
N TYR A 121 11.02 -9.59 -2.74
CA TYR A 121 10.77 -10.10 -4.08
C TYR A 121 11.49 -11.40 -4.41
N ARG A 122 12.44 -11.80 -3.56
CA ARG A 122 13.28 -12.95 -3.81
C ARG A 122 13.47 -13.69 -2.50
N THR A 123 13.72 -14.98 -2.63
CA THR A 123 14.34 -15.86 -1.64
C THR A 123 15.63 -15.30 -1.00
N ASP A 124 16.06 -14.09 -1.37
CA ASP A 124 17.23 -13.36 -0.89
C ASP A 124 16.98 -12.74 0.49
N ILE A 125 16.59 -13.60 1.44
CA ILE A 125 16.71 -13.35 2.89
C ILE A 125 18.13 -12.82 3.21
N GLN A 126 19.12 -13.13 2.36
CA GLN A 126 20.49 -12.66 2.41
C GLN A 126 20.64 -11.12 2.53
N ILE A 127 19.83 -10.31 1.85
CA ILE A 127 19.94 -8.83 1.97
C ILE A 127 19.57 -8.39 3.39
N LEU A 128 18.45 -8.91 3.90
CA LEU A 128 17.98 -8.62 5.26
C LEU A 128 18.96 -9.19 6.31
N GLU A 129 19.46 -10.41 6.09
CA GLU A 129 20.47 -11.05 6.94
C GLU A 129 21.77 -10.25 6.99
N ASN A 130 22.26 -9.76 5.86
CA ASN A 130 23.47 -8.96 5.80
C ASN A 130 23.32 -7.67 6.61
N LEU A 131 22.20 -6.95 6.45
CA LEU A 131 21.95 -5.74 7.23
C LEU A 131 21.74 -6.05 8.72
N TYR A 132 21.06 -7.15 9.04
CA TYR A 132 20.85 -7.59 10.42
C TYR A 132 22.16 -7.99 11.11
N ASN A 133 23.04 -8.72 10.42
CA ASN A 133 24.37 -9.09 10.94
C ASN A 133 25.23 -7.84 11.13
N PHE A 134 25.21 -6.91 10.18
CA PHE A 134 25.88 -5.62 10.32
C PHE A 134 25.38 -4.83 11.53
N TYR A 135 24.06 -4.84 11.78
CA TYR A 135 23.46 -4.27 12.99
C TYR A 135 23.99 -4.94 14.27
N LEU A 136 24.07 -6.28 14.30
CA LEU A 136 24.54 -7.00 15.49
C LEU A 136 25.97 -6.63 15.86
N GLU A 137 26.83 -6.48 14.86
CA GLU A 137 28.24 -6.08 15.02
C GLU A 137 28.39 -4.58 15.35
N ASN A 138 27.51 -3.73 14.82
CA ASN A 138 27.69 -2.28 14.86
C ASN A 138 26.48 -1.52 15.43
N LYS A 139 25.95 -1.98 16.57
CA LYS A 139 24.74 -1.41 17.22
C LYS A 139 24.78 0.10 17.45
N GLN A 140 25.97 0.69 17.60
CA GLN A 140 26.15 2.13 17.81
C GLN A 140 25.61 2.99 16.65
N TYR A 141 25.54 2.45 15.42
CA TYR A 141 24.99 3.17 14.27
C TYR A 141 23.48 2.98 14.09
N PHE A 142 22.85 2.19 14.95
CA PHE A 142 21.42 1.90 14.93
C PHE A 142 20.79 2.24 16.29
N PRO A 143 20.80 3.52 16.71
CA PRO A 143 20.09 3.91 17.91
C PRO A 143 18.58 3.63 17.74
N LYS A 144 17.88 3.37 18.84
CA LYS A 144 16.48 2.96 18.81
C LYS A 144 15.57 3.95 18.09
N ASP A 145 15.90 5.24 18.16
CA ASP A 145 15.13 6.32 17.55
C ASP A 145 15.50 6.56 16.08
N SER A 146 16.44 5.79 15.52
CA SER A 146 16.85 5.93 14.12
C SER A 146 15.84 5.30 13.17
N VAL A 147 15.61 5.99 12.05
CA VAL A 147 14.75 5.50 10.96
C VAL A 147 15.28 4.18 10.39
N ILE A 148 16.59 4.01 10.27
CA ILE A 148 17.16 2.75 9.77
C ILE A 148 16.78 1.59 10.69
N PHE A 149 16.85 1.78 12.01
CA PHE A 149 16.51 0.75 12.96
C PHE A 149 15.01 0.42 12.95
N SER A 150 14.14 1.42 12.82
CA SER A 150 12.69 1.20 12.72
C SER A 150 12.31 0.41 11.47
N PHE A 151 12.91 0.75 10.31
CA PHE A 151 12.72 -0.01 9.08
C PHE A 151 13.31 -1.42 9.18
N LEU A 152 14.50 -1.60 9.77
CA LEU A 152 15.06 -2.94 10.00
C LEU A 152 14.10 -3.81 10.81
N ILE A 153 13.55 -3.30 11.91
CA ILE A 153 12.54 -4.02 12.72
C ILE A 153 11.28 -4.33 11.89
N PHE A 154 10.80 -3.36 11.11
CA PHE A 154 9.62 -3.55 10.26
C PHE A 154 9.82 -4.59 9.15
N PHE A 155 11.04 -4.77 8.63
CA PHE A 155 11.33 -5.86 7.69
C PHE A 155 11.55 -7.20 8.41
N CYS A 156 12.20 -7.19 9.58
CA CYS A 156 12.38 -8.37 10.41
C CYS A 156 11.05 -8.96 10.90
N SER A 157 9.99 -8.16 11.10
CA SER A 157 8.71 -8.65 11.67
C SER A 157 7.97 -9.69 10.84
N TYR A 158 8.35 -9.81 9.57
CA TYR A 158 7.71 -10.71 8.61
C TYR A 158 8.34 -12.11 8.61
N ASN A 159 9.50 -12.26 9.23
CA ASN A 159 10.24 -13.52 9.30
C ASN A 159 10.43 -13.94 10.76
N GLU A 160 9.88 -15.10 11.09
CA GLU A 160 9.87 -15.65 12.45
C GLU A 160 11.27 -15.80 13.05
N LYS A 161 12.31 -15.95 12.20
CA LYS A 161 13.72 -15.97 12.60
C LYS A 161 14.10 -14.77 13.48
N TYR A 162 13.46 -13.62 13.29
CA TYR A 162 13.79 -12.37 13.97
C TYR A 162 12.82 -11.97 15.08
N ASN A 163 11.87 -12.85 15.46
CA ASN A 163 10.89 -12.55 16.51
C ASN A 163 11.54 -12.09 17.83
N ASN A 164 12.73 -12.63 18.16
CA ASN A 164 13.50 -12.20 19.34
C ASN A 164 13.90 -10.72 19.31
N LEU A 165 14.16 -10.15 18.13
CA LEU A 165 14.51 -8.74 17.98
C LEU A 165 13.31 -7.84 18.33
N ILE A 166 12.13 -8.22 17.85
CA ILE A 166 10.87 -7.50 18.05
C ILE A 166 10.48 -7.54 19.52
N ASN A 167 10.54 -8.72 20.14
CA ASN A 167 10.16 -8.91 21.54
C ASN A 167 11.04 -8.10 22.51
N LYS A 168 12.31 -7.87 22.15
CA LYS A 168 13.24 -7.04 22.94
C LYS A 168 13.13 -5.55 22.64
N ASN A 169 12.63 -5.17 21.47
CA ASN A 169 12.55 -3.79 21.02
C ASN A 169 11.11 -3.44 20.63
N ILE A 170 10.34 -3.06 21.65
CA ILE A 170 8.96 -2.59 21.52
C ILE A 170 8.97 -1.23 20.80
N LEU A 171 8.73 -1.22 19.49
CA LEU A 171 8.55 -0.02 18.67
C LEU A 171 7.10 0.10 18.20
N THR A 172 6.22 0.54 19.10
CA THR A 172 4.79 0.75 18.79
C THR A 172 4.58 1.84 17.74
N GLU A 173 5.54 2.76 17.59
CA GLU A 173 5.52 3.89 16.66
C GLU A 173 5.51 3.48 15.17
N ILE A 174 5.93 2.25 14.85
CA ILE A 174 5.88 1.72 13.47
C ILE A 174 4.42 1.56 13.02
N GLY A 175 3.54 1.20 13.95
CA GLY A 175 2.11 1.03 13.72
C GLY A 175 1.66 -0.40 13.48
N ARG A 176 0.34 -0.53 13.29
CA ARG A 176 -0.42 -1.78 13.28
C ARG A 176 0.06 -2.83 12.26
N ASP A 177 0.61 -2.42 11.12
CA ASP A 177 1.08 -3.35 10.08
C ASP A 177 2.30 -4.17 10.52
N LEU A 178 3.00 -3.75 11.58
CA LEU A 178 4.05 -4.55 12.21
C LEU A 178 3.53 -5.94 12.65
N LEU A 179 2.25 -6.03 13.02
CA LEU A 179 1.59 -7.24 13.49
C LEU A 179 0.76 -7.94 12.41
N LEU A 180 0.57 -7.34 11.23
CA LEU A 180 -0.36 -7.85 10.22
C LEU A 180 -0.01 -9.28 9.80
N THR A 181 1.25 -9.55 9.48
CA THR A 181 1.69 -10.89 9.07
C THR A 181 1.57 -11.91 10.19
N GLN A 182 1.83 -11.52 11.44
CA GLN A 182 1.66 -12.40 12.60
C GLN A 182 0.18 -12.73 12.84
N ILE A 183 -0.73 -11.76 12.62
CA ILE A 183 -2.18 -11.95 12.68
C ILE A 183 -2.64 -12.90 11.57
N LEU A 184 -2.20 -12.69 10.33
CA LEU A 184 -2.57 -13.54 9.19
C LEU A 184 -2.06 -14.98 9.36
N LYS A 185 -0.87 -15.16 9.96
CA LYS A 185 -0.30 -16.48 10.28
C LYS A 185 -0.78 -17.06 11.60
N GLN A 186 -1.60 -16.33 12.37
CA GLN A 186 -2.10 -16.74 13.69
C GLN A 186 -1.01 -17.04 14.73
N ASN A 187 0.18 -16.46 14.58
CA ASN A 187 1.38 -16.73 15.38
C ASN A 187 1.84 -15.46 16.13
N ILE A 188 1.05 -15.00 17.10
CA ILE A 188 1.36 -13.78 17.88
C ILE A 188 2.06 -14.16 19.19
N ASN A 189 3.38 -13.92 19.27
CA ASN A 189 4.20 -14.18 20.46
C ASN A 189 4.71 -12.88 21.11
N VAL A 190 3.80 -11.93 21.37
CA VAL A 190 4.08 -10.61 21.96
C VAL A 190 3.11 -10.28 23.10
N SER A 191 3.48 -9.34 23.98
CA SER A 191 2.65 -8.97 25.14
C SER A 191 1.35 -8.27 24.75
N ASN A 192 0.28 -8.47 25.51
CA ASN A 192 -1.04 -7.86 25.25
C ASN A 192 -0.98 -6.32 25.21
N ASN A 193 -0.17 -5.70 26.07
CA ASN A 193 0.01 -4.24 26.06
C ASN A 193 0.69 -3.75 24.78
N PHE A 194 1.67 -4.51 24.26
CA PHE A 194 2.30 -4.19 22.99
C PHE A 194 1.31 -4.30 21.83
N ILE A 195 0.51 -5.37 21.81
CA ILE A 195 -0.53 -5.57 20.79
C ILE A 195 -1.50 -4.39 20.79
N LYS A 196 -2.03 -4.02 21.96
CA LYS A 196 -2.98 -2.90 22.09
C LYS A 196 -2.39 -1.60 21.56
N ASN A 197 -1.18 -1.26 22.00
CA ASN A 197 -0.55 0.00 21.63
C ASN A 197 -0.22 0.05 20.14
N THR A 198 0.35 -1.02 19.59
CA THR A 198 0.72 -1.10 18.17
C THR A 198 -0.50 -1.08 17.25
N LEU A 199 -1.58 -1.80 17.58
CA LEU A 199 -2.80 -1.82 16.76
C LEU A 199 -3.52 -0.47 16.73
N ASN A 200 -3.49 0.28 17.83
CA ASN A 200 -4.05 1.62 17.91
C ASN A 200 -3.18 2.69 17.21
N THR A 201 -1.95 2.36 16.83
CA THR A 201 -1.07 3.27 16.09
C THR A 201 -1.23 3.03 14.58
N PRO A 202 -1.62 4.04 13.79
CA PRO A 202 -1.63 3.91 12.33
C PRO A 202 -0.22 3.76 11.78
N THR A 203 -0.07 2.86 10.81
CA THR A 203 1.20 2.67 10.11
C THR A 203 1.47 3.85 9.19
N GLN A 204 2.67 4.43 9.28
CA GLN A 204 3.06 5.50 8.39
C GLN A 204 3.23 4.99 6.94
N LYS A 205 2.77 5.77 5.96
CA LYS A 205 2.79 5.40 4.53
C LYS A 205 4.17 4.95 4.03
N GLN A 206 5.26 5.54 4.53
CA GLN A 206 6.61 5.20 4.11
C GLN A 206 6.99 3.73 4.38
N TYR A 207 6.47 3.13 5.44
CA TYR A 207 6.66 1.70 5.73
C TYR A 207 5.93 0.85 4.69
N LEU A 208 4.66 1.19 4.38
CA LEU A 208 3.87 0.48 3.38
C LEU A 208 4.45 0.61 1.95
N VAL A 209 4.93 1.80 1.56
CA VAL A 209 5.64 2.01 0.29
C VAL A 209 6.89 1.14 0.20
N SER A 210 7.65 1.02 1.31
CA SER A 210 8.89 0.25 1.30
C SER A 210 8.69 -1.25 1.07
N LYS A 211 7.47 -1.77 1.24
CA LYS A 211 7.19 -3.18 1.00
C LYS A 211 7.11 -3.55 -0.47
N LEU A 212 6.92 -2.57 -1.34
CA LEU A 212 6.96 -2.80 -2.78
C LEU A 212 8.37 -2.50 -3.29
N SER A 213 8.91 -3.35 -4.16
CA SER A 213 10.10 -2.97 -4.92
C SER A 213 9.81 -1.75 -5.78
N PRO A 214 10.81 -0.90 -6.10
CA PRO A 214 10.59 0.24 -6.98
C PRO A 214 9.96 -0.15 -8.32
N ASP A 215 10.39 -1.28 -8.89
CA ASP A 215 9.88 -1.78 -10.16
C ASP A 215 8.41 -2.25 -10.04
N LEU A 216 8.05 -2.94 -8.96
CA LEU A 216 6.64 -3.28 -8.71
C LEU A 216 5.79 -2.01 -8.58
N GLU A 217 6.21 -1.07 -7.73
CA GLU A 217 5.45 0.16 -7.46
C GLU A 217 5.11 0.88 -8.77
N LEU A 218 6.11 1.05 -9.65
CA LEU A 218 5.93 1.70 -10.94
C LEU A 218 5.01 0.91 -11.88
N ASN A 219 5.20 -0.40 -12.00
CA ASN A 219 4.36 -1.23 -12.87
C ASN A 219 2.91 -1.34 -12.35
N LEU A 220 2.73 -1.35 -11.04
CA LEU A 220 1.43 -1.35 -10.38
C LEU A 220 0.69 -0.04 -10.68
N ILE A 221 1.32 1.11 -10.43
CA ILE A 221 0.72 2.42 -10.73
C ILE A 221 0.41 2.55 -12.22
N PHE A 222 1.36 2.16 -13.08
CA PHE A 222 1.15 2.20 -14.52
C PHE A 222 -0.06 1.37 -14.96
N TYR A 223 -0.22 0.16 -14.41
CA TYR A 223 -1.38 -0.66 -14.70
C TYR A 223 -2.69 0.00 -14.21
N ILE A 224 -2.72 0.52 -12.99
CA ILE A 224 -3.93 1.12 -12.42
C ILE A 224 -4.35 2.36 -13.24
N GLU A 225 -3.40 3.18 -13.70
CA GLU A 225 -3.68 4.42 -14.42
C GLU A 225 -3.84 4.27 -15.94
N LYS A 226 -3.20 3.27 -16.56
CA LYS A 226 -3.09 3.13 -18.04
C LYS A 226 -3.42 1.74 -18.57
N GLY A 227 -3.81 0.81 -17.71
CA GLY A 227 -4.02 -0.60 -18.07
C GLY A 227 -5.18 -0.87 -19.04
N GLU A 228 -6.07 0.10 -19.28
CA GLU A 228 -7.30 -0.04 -20.10
C GLU A 228 -7.08 -0.64 -21.48
N THR A 229 -5.97 -0.28 -22.11
CA THR A 229 -5.67 -0.66 -23.49
C THR A 229 -5.34 -2.13 -23.66
N ASN A 230 -4.85 -2.81 -22.62
CA ASN A 230 -4.45 -4.22 -22.69
C ASN A 230 -4.47 -4.92 -21.32
N THR A 231 -5.61 -4.83 -20.64
CA THR A 231 -5.80 -5.24 -19.24
C THR A 231 -5.31 -6.66 -18.96
N GLU A 232 -5.69 -7.64 -19.79
CA GLU A 232 -5.36 -9.06 -19.58
C GLU A 232 -3.85 -9.30 -19.59
N LYS A 233 -3.15 -8.74 -20.58
CA LYS A 233 -1.71 -8.92 -20.76
C LYS A 233 -0.92 -8.29 -19.61
N TYR A 234 -1.31 -7.09 -19.16
CA TYR A 234 -0.64 -6.43 -18.04
C TYR A 234 -0.87 -7.18 -16.73
N ILE A 235 -2.08 -7.66 -16.46
CA ILE A 235 -2.37 -8.52 -15.31
C ILE A 235 -1.50 -9.77 -15.38
N GLU A 236 -1.48 -10.46 -16.52
CA GLU A 236 -0.68 -11.67 -16.69
C GLU A 236 0.81 -11.41 -16.37
N TRP A 237 1.37 -10.31 -16.87
CA TRP A 237 2.73 -9.90 -16.54
C TRP A 237 2.94 -9.60 -15.07
N LEU A 238 2.04 -8.85 -14.44
CA LEU A 238 2.10 -8.58 -13.01
C LEU A 238 2.12 -9.89 -12.21
N PHE A 239 1.25 -10.85 -12.52
CA PHE A 239 1.16 -12.11 -11.79
C PHE A 239 2.30 -13.09 -12.08
N ASN A 240 2.85 -13.08 -13.29
CA ASN A 240 3.95 -13.97 -13.67
C ASN A 240 5.30 -13.50 -13.11
N TYR A 241 5.55 -12.19 -13.12
CA TYR A 241 6.85 -11.64 -12.74
C TYR A 241 6.88 -11.07 -11.33
N TYR A 242 5.74 -10.57 -10.83
CA TYR A 242 5.73 -9.81 -9.58
C TYR A 242 4.85 -10.40 -8.48
N ILE A 243 3.58 -10.71 -8.73
CA ILE A 243 2.61 -11.17 -7.72
C ILE A 243 2.66 -12.71 -7.63
N THR A 244 3.80 -13.20 -7.18
CA THR A 244 4.12 -14.63 -7.14
C THR A 244 3.71 -15.30 -5.83
N THR A 245 3.72 -14.55 -4.71
CA THR A 245 3.41 -15.06 -3.37
C THR A 245 2.24 -14.32 -2.71
N CYS A 246 1.67 -14.93 -1.67
CA CYS A 246 0.58 -14.34 -0.88
C CYS A 246 1.07 -13.11 -0.10
N GLU A 247 2.32 -13.12 0.38
CA GLU A 247 2.92 -11.99 1.10
C GLU A 247 2.99 -10.73 0.23
N ILE A 248 3.38 -10.88 -1.04
CA ILE A 248 3.41 -9.76 -1.99
C ILE A 248 2.00 -9.24 -2.25
N ALA A 249 1.01 -10.13 -2.34
CA ALA A 249 -0.38 -9.73 -2.50
C ALA A 249 -0.92 -8.95 -1.29
N VAL A 250 -0.56 -9.35 -0.06
CA VAL A 250 -0.87 -8.60 1.18
C VAL A 250 -0.27 -7.19 1.11
N ASP A 251 1.02 -7.09 0.77
CA ASP A 251 1.73 -5.82 0.67
C ASP A 251 1.10 -4.89 -0.38
N ILE A 252 0.69 -5.43 -1.53
CA ILE A 252 -0.03 -4.69 -2.58
C ILE A 252 -1.39 -4.19 -2.07
N LEU A 253 -2.19 -5.03 -1.40
CA LEU A 253 -3.49 -4.62 -0.89
C LEU A 253 -3.38 -3.53 0.19
N ARG A 254 -2.37 -3.62 1.06
CA ARG A 254 -2.08 -2.57 2.06
C ARG A 254 -1.59 -1.27 1.43
N TYR A 255 -0.76 -1.36 0.41
CA TYR A 255 -0.34 -0.21 -0.37
C TYR A 255 -1.55 0.47 -1.04
N ILE A 256 -2.40 -0.31 -1.70
CA ILE A 256 -3.61 0.18 -2.35
C ILE A 256 -4.54 0.85 -1.35
N SER A 257 -4.83 0.22 -0.20
CA SER A 257 -5.81 0.76 0.74
C SER A 257 -5.39 2.06 1.43
N SER A 258 -4.09 2.24 1.66
CA SER A 258 -3.60 3.22 2.65
C SER A 258 -2.55 4.19 2.08
N VAL A 259 -1.95 3.88 0.92
CA VAL A 259 -0.96 4.73 0.25
C VAL A 259 -1.53 5.33 -1.02
N TYR A 260 -2.05 4.48 -1.91
CA TYR A 260 -2.58 4.90 -3.20
C TYR A 260 -3.81 5.79 -3.01
N TYR A 261 -3.86 6.90 -3.75
CA TYR A 261 -4.96 7.84 -3.69
C TYR A 261 -5.21 8.40 -5.09
N THR A 262 -6.45 8.25 -5.57
CA THR A 262 -6.92 8.89 -6.80
C THR A 262 -8.26 9.56 -6.56
N ASN A 263 -8.48 10.68 -7.27
CA ASN A 263 -9.76 11.37 -7.25
C ASN A 263 -10.82 10.72 -8.16
N THR A 264 -10.46 9.63 -8.86
CA THR A 264 -11.31 8.94 -9.85
C THR A 264 -11.41 7.47 -9.51
N GLU A 265 -12.61 6.90 -9.65
CA GLU A 265 -12.82 5.45 -9.61
C GLU A 265 -11.95 4.78 -10.70
N SER A 266 -11.14 3.79 -10.31
CA SER A 266 -10.29 3.03 -11.24
C SER A 266 -10.81 1.60 -11.34
N PHE A 267 -11.39 1.25 -12.48
CA PHE A 267 -11.90 -0.10 -12.74
C PHE A 267 -10.77 -1.15 -12.74
N GLN A 268 -9.57 -0.76 -13.17
CA GLN A 268 -8.37 -1.61 -13.22
C GLN A 268 -7.96 -2.03 -11.80
N LEU A 269 -8.07 -1.12 -10.84
CA LEU A 269 -7.81 -1.40 -9.44
C LEU A 269 -8.68 -2.55 -8.93
N TYR A 270 -9.98 -2.51 -9.20
CA TYR A 270 -10.92 -3.51 -8.72
C TYR A 270 -10.70 -4.86 -9.40
N ILE A 271 -10.38 -4.88 -10.70
CA ILE A 271 -9.99 -6.12 -11.40
C ILE A 271 -8.75 -6.74 -10.78
N LEU A 272 -7.73 -5.93 -10.44
CA LEU A 272 -6.53 -6.43 -9.79
C LEU A 272 -6.86 -7.04 -8.43
N ILE A 273 -7.71 -6.39 -7.63
CA ILE A 273 -8.16 -6.92 -6.33
C ILE A 273 -8.89 -8.26 -6.52
N ASP A 274 -9.80 -8.36 -7.50
CA ASP A 274 -10.50 -9.61 -7.82
C ASP A 274 -9.52 -10.72 -8.22
N LYS A 275 -8.55 -10.42 -9.10
CA LYS A 275 -7.53 -11.39 -9.52
C LYS A 275 -6.63 -11.84 -8.37
N ILE A 276 -6.30 -10.95 -7.45
CA ILE A 276 -5.56 -11.29 -6.23
C ILE A 276 -6.39 -12.24 -5.37
N ALA A 277 -7.67 -11.93 -5.15
CA ALA A 277 -8.57 -12.75 -4.35
C ALA A 277 -8.86 -14.12 -5.01
N GLU A 278 -8.96 -14.19 -6.34
CA GLU A 278 -9.08 -15.44 -7.10
C GLU A 278 -7.85 -16.33 -6.91
N LYS A 279 -6.63 -15.78 -6.96
CA LYS A 279 -5.38 -16.56 -6.88
C LYS A 279 -5.03 -17.00 -5.45
N PHE A 280 -5.19 -16.11 -4.46
CA PHE A 280 -4.71 -16.34 -3.10
C PHE A 280 -5.83 -16.59 -2.07
N GLY A 281 -7.08 -16.53 -2.51
CA GLY A 281 -8.27 -16.72 -1.67
C GLY A 281 -8.82 -15.41 -1.11
N LYS A 282 -10.14 -15.36 -0.95
CA LYS A 282 -10.87 -14.12 -0.58
C LYS A 282 -10.55 -13.57 0.82
N ASN A 283 -10.03 -14.39 1.73
CA ASN A 283 -9.66 -13.97 3.09
C ASN A 283 -8.60 -12.85 3.08
N ILE A 284 -7.77 -12.78 2.04
CA ILE A 284 -6.73 -11.74 1.92
C ILE A 284 -7.32 -10.33 1.79
N LEU A 285 -8.58 -10.21 1.35
CA LEU A 285 -9.30 -8.94 1.25
C LEU A 285 -9.41 -8.21 2.59
N PHE A 286 -9.26 -8.93 3.72
CA PHE A 286 -9.10 -8.34 5.05
C PHE A 286 -8.07 -7.20 5.08
N CYS A 287 -6.99 -7.30 4.30
CA CYS A 287 -5.94 -6.29 4.23
C CYS A 287 -6.45 -4.91 3.79
N LEU A 288 -7.45 -4.87 2.90
CA LEU A 288 -8.07 -3.61 2.46
C LEU A 288 -8.75 -2.89 3.63
N TYR A 289 -9.34 -3.66 4.53
CA TYR A 289 -10.14 -3.13 5.64
C TYR A 289 -9.39 -3.14 6.98
N PHE A 290 -8.10 -3.46 6.99
CA PHE A 290 -7.33 -3.60 8.22
C PHE A 290 -7.30 -2.30 9.03
N ASP A 291 -7.18 -1.16 8.35
CA ASP A 291 -7.23 0.15 9.00
C ASP A 291 -8.61 0.44 9.61
N MET A 292 -9.65 -0.22 9.08
CA MET A 292 -11.02 -0.03 9.52
C MET A 292 -11.37 -0.68 10.86
N LEU A 293 -10.42 -1.34 11.49
CA LEU A 293 -10.61 -2.01 12.77
C LEU A 293 -10.26 -1.14 13.97
N TYR A 294 -9.43 -0.09 13.80
CA TYR A 294 -8.78 0.64 14.91
C TYR A 294 -8.91 2.18 14.81
N PHE A 295 -10.10 2.64 14.40
CA PHE A 295 -10.33 3.93 13.76
C PHE A 295 -10.26 5.24 14.58
N SER A 296 -9.83 6.30 13.87
CA SER A 296 -10.27 7.70 14.01
C SER A 296 -11.01 8.19 12.74
N GLU A 297 -11.92 9.19 12.84
CA GLU A 297 -12.69 9.71 11.67
C GLU A 297 -11.82 10.16 10.49
N LYS A 298 -10.61 10.64 10.79
CA LYS A 298 -9.63 11.12 9.82
C LYS A 298 -9.03 9.98 8.97
N GLU A 299 -8.87 8.79 9.55
CA GLU A 299 -8.36 7.61 8.84
C GLU A 299 -9.41 7.03 7.87
N VAL A 300 -10.69 7.05 8.25
CA VAL A 300 -11.81 6.63 7.38
C VAL A 300 -11.86 7.46 6.10
N LEU A 301 -11.71 8.78 6.22
CA LEU A 301 -11.77 9.70 5.09
C LEU A 301 -10.63 9.51 4.08
N ASN A 302 -9.47 9.03 4.56
CA ASN A 302 -8.29 8.83 3.74
C ASN A 302 -8.28 7.46 3.03
N ASN A 303 -9.05 6.49 3.52
CA ASN A 303 -9.10 5.12 2.99
C ASN A 303 -10.45 4.87 2.30
N GLN A 304 -10.63 5.46 1.12
CA GLN A 304 -11.89 5.41 0.35
C GLN A 304 -12.03 4.11 -0.47
N ILE A 305 -10.90 3.52 -0.87
CA ILE A 305 -10.83 2.34 -1.75
C ILE A 305 -11.60 1.12 -1.21
N PRO A 306 -11.55 0.76 0.08
CA PRO A 306 -12.34 -0.37 0.60
C PRO A 306 -13.86 -0.17 0.46
N ILE A 307 -14.31 1.08 0.53
CA ILE A 307 -15.73 1.45 0.35
C ILE A 307 -16.10 1.42 -1.14
N GLU A 308 -15.24 1.95 -2.00
CA GLU A 308 -15.46 1.90 -3.45
C GLU A 308 -15.50 0.46 -3.97
N TYR A 309 -14.58 -0.39 -3.52
CA TYR A 309 -14.54 -1.80 -3.90
C TYR A 309 -15.77 -2.57 -3.42
N LEU A 310 -16.30 -2.25 -2.23
CA LEU A 310 -17.59 -2.79 -1.77
C LEU A 310 -18.72 -2.41 -2.75
N ILE A 311 -18.83 -1.14 -3.12
CA ILE A 311 -19.85 -0.65 -4.08
C ILE A 311 -19.68 -1.34 -5.43
N TYR A 312 -18.45 -1.49 -5.89
CA TYR A 312 -18.11 -2.20 -7.12
C TYR A 312 -18.60 -3.66 -7.09
N SER A 313 -18.23 -4.42 -6.04
CA SER A 313 -18.61 -5.82 -5.88
C SER A 313 -20.12 -6.03 -5.91
N TYR A 314 -20.88 -5.10 -5.32
CA TYR A 314 -22.35 -5.07 -5.39
C TYR A 314 -22.84 -4.80 -6.82
N LYS A 315 -22.29 -3.79 -7.50
CA LYS A 315 -22.69 -3.42 -8.88
C LYS A 315 -22.50 -4.59 -9.86
N ILE A 316 -21.42 -5.36 -9.72
CA ILE A 316 -21.14 -6.52 -10.59
C ILE A 316 -21.86 -7.81 -10.15
N LYS A 317 -22.71 -7.76 -9.12
CA LYS A 317 -23.40 -8.93 -8.52
C LYS A 317 -22.46 -10.05 -8.08
N ASN A 318 -21.24 -9.72 -7.67
CA ASN A 318 -20.36 -10.66 -6.99
C ASN A 318 -20.83 -10.80 -5.53
N LEU A 319 -21.98 -11.42 -5.35
CA LEU A 319 -22.69 -11.49 -4.07
C LEU A 319 -21.86 -12.19 -3.00
N GLU A 320 -21.03 -13.17 -3.36
CA GLU A 320 -20.17 -13.86 -2.39
C GLU A 320 -19.07 -12.93 -1.85
N THR A 321 -18.40 -12.17 -2.71
CA THR A 321 -17.43 -11.16 -2.25
C THR A 321 -18.16 -10.04 -1.51
N PHE A 322 -19.27 -9.55 -2.03
CA PHE A 322 -20.09 -8.54 -1.37
C PHE A 322 -20.56 -9.00 0.02
N ASP A 323 -20.99 -10.25 0.19
CA ASP A 323 -21.41 -10.84 1.47
C ASP A 323 -20.22 -11.03 2.41
N ILE A 324 -19.04 -11.43 1.92
CA ILE A 324 -17.81 -11.46 2.73
C ILE A 324 -17.48 -10.05 3.23
N LEU A 325 -17.60 -9.05 2.35
CA LEU A 325 -17.33 -7.65 2.67
C LEU A 325 -18.42 -7.02 3.54
N LEU A 326 -19.68 -7.42 3.37
CA LEU A 326 -20.84 -6.94 4.12
C LEU A 326 -20.92 -7.61 5.49
N ASN A 327 -20.65 -8.91 5.60
CA ASN A 327 -20.39 -9.60 6.87
C ASN A 327 -19.16 -8.99 7.55
N PHE A 328 -18.14 -8.64 6.75
CA PHE A 328 -17.04 -7.84 7.25
C PHE A 328 -17.52 -6.45 7.65
N LEU A 329 -18.63 -5.85 7.19
CA LEU A 329 -19.10 -4.48 7.52
C LEU A 329 -20.21 -4.39 8.58
N GLU A 330 -21.03 -5.41 8.75
CA GLU A 330 -22.34 -5.27 9.39
C GLU A 330 -22.45 -5.65 10.87
N GLU A 331 -21.55 -6.41 11.50
CA GLU A 331 -21.89 -6.94 12.84
C GLU A 331 -20.76 -6.97 13.89
N PRO A 332 -21.10 -6.83 15.20
CA PRO A 332 -20.27 -7.12 16.38
C PRO A 332 -19.57 -8.49 16.39
N GLU A 333 -19.87 -9.36 15.43
CA GLU A 333 -19.19 -10.62 15.13
C GLU A 333 -17.80 -10.45 14.48
N ARG A 334 -17.42 -9.26 13.99
CA ARG A 334 -16.01 -8.97 13.63
C ARG A 334 -15.09 -9.16 14.82
N LEU A 335 -15.55 -8.67 15.96
CA LEU A 335 -14.91 -8.93 17.23
C LEU A 335 -14.99 -10.41 17.53
N ALA A 336 -15.99 -11.19 17.10
CA ALA A 336 -16.05 -12.65 17.27
C ALA A 336 -15.08 -13.45 16.38
N CYS A 337 -14.88 -13.11 15.10
CA CYS A 337 -13.86 -13.74 14.24
C CYS A 337 -12.44 -13.34 14.64
N PHE A 338 -12.23 -12.07 14.99
CA PHE A 338 -10.98 -11.59 15.58
C PHE A 338 -10.77 -12.18 17.00
N LYS A 339 -11.82 -12.27 17.85
CA LYS A 339 -11.82 -12.97 19.15
C LYS A 339 -11.67 -14.47 19.00
N LYS A 340 -12.04 -15.08 17.87
CA LYS A 340 -11.85 -16.52 17.59
C LYS A 340 -10.39 -16.78 17.26
N ALA A 341 -9.81 -15.99 16.34
CA ALA A 341 -8.37 -15.96 16.07
C ALA A 341 -7.53 -15.57 17.31
N LEU A 342 -8.05 -14.70 18.20
CA LEU A 342 -7.41 -14.30 19.46
C LEU A 342 -7.66 -15.29 20.64
N LYS A 343 -8.80 -15.99 20.68
CA LYS A 343 -9.10 -17.03 21.69
C LYS A 343 -8.19 -18.23 21.51
N GLU A 344 -7.87 -18.56 20.27
CA GLU A 344 -6.94 -19.63 19.92
C GLU A 344 -5.48 -19.27 20.32
N THR A 345 -5.18 -17.97 20.51
CA THR A 345 -3.86 -17.44 20.91
C THR A 345 -3.75 -17.01 22.38
N LYS A 346 -4.78 -17.25 23.22
CA LYS A 346 -4.83 -16.93 24.67
C LYS A 346 -4.66 -15.44 25.03
N ILE A 347 -5.01 -14.52 24.13
CA ILE A 347 -4.96 -13.06 24.38
C ILE A 347 -6.24 -12.61 25.10
N ASP A 348 -6.11 -11.74 26.12
CA ASP A 348 -7.24 -11.24 26.92
C ASP A 348 -8.06 -10.21 26.12
N LEU A 349 -9.34 -10.54 25.92
CA LEU A 349 -10.28 -9.85 25.04
C LEU A 349 -11.01 -8.68 25.72
N SER A 350 -10.80 -8.48 27.03
CA SER A 350 -11.36 -7.37 27.82
C SER A 350 -10.82 -5.98 27.41
N ILE A 351 -9.80 -5.95 26.56
CA ILE A 351 -9.05 -4.74 26.17
C ILE A 351 -9.78 -3.88 25.10
N PHE A 352 -10.80 -4.45 24.43
CA PHE A 352 -11.50 -3.86 23.28
C PHE A 352 -12.86 -3.22 23.62
N SER A 353 -13.19 -3.00 24.90
CA SER A 353 -14.54 -2.61 25.34
C SER A 353 -15.01 -1.22 24.90
N ASP A 354 -14.10 -0.31 24.54
CA ASP A 354 -14.41 1.12 24.42
C ASP A 354 -14.59 1.61 22.96
N SER A 355 -14.32 0.76 21.96
CA SER A 355 -14.49 1.09 20.54
C SER A 355 -15.93 0.98 20.02
N ASP A 356 -16.81 0.31 20.77
CA ASP A 356 -18.20 0.02 20.37
C ASP A 356 -19.11 1.27 20.33
N GLN A 357 -18.81 2.30 21.13
CA GLN A 357 -19.68 3.49 21.23
C GLN A 357 -19.36 4.55 20.16
N ASN A 358 -18.09 4.75 19.83
CA ASN A 358 -17.67 5.75 18.83
C ASN A 358 -18.02 5.32 17.39
N LEU A 359 -17.91 4.03 17.06
CA LEU A 359 -18.30 3.50 15.74
C LEU A 359 -19.80 3.69 15.47
N LYS A 360 -20.65 3.49 16.48
CA LYS A 360 -22.10 3.71 16.37
C LYS A 360 -22.41 5.17 16.06
N GLN A 361 -21.84 6.14 16.77
CA GLN A 361 -22.15 7.56 16.55
C GLN A 361 -21.65 8.07 15.19
N ILE A 362 -20.44 7.70 14.77
CA ILE A 362 -19.83 8.20 13.53
C ILE A 362 -20.55 7.64 12.28
N PHE A 363 -20.90 6.34 12.28
CA PHE A 363 -21.64 5.73 11.18
C PHE A 363 -23.11 6.20 11.14
N TYR A 364 -23.74 6.48 12.29
CA TYR A 364 -25.12 6.98 12.33
C TYR A 364 -25.23 8.43 11.82
N ILE A 365 -24.31 9.30 12.22
CA ILE A 365 -24.31 10.73 11.83
C ILE A 365 -24.04 10.94 10.33
N LYS A 366 -23.23 10.08 9.70
CA LYS A 366 -22.92 10.17 8.25
C LYS A 366 -23.88 9.37 7.35
N ARG A 367 -24.47 8.26 7.82
CA ARG A 367 -25.45 7.45 7.06
C ARG A 367 -26.79 8.19 6.84
N GLU A 368 -27.27 8.97 7.81
CA GLU A 368 -28.60 9.58 7.71
C GLU A 368 -28.70 10.74 6.71
N LYS A 369 -27.64 11.52 6.47
CA LYS A 369 -27.73 12.73 5.62
C LYS A 369 -27.44 12.49 4.13
N ASP A 370 -26.52 11.58 3.77
CA ASP A 370 -26.06 11.47 2.38
C ASP A 370 -26.61 10.26 1.60
N TYR A 371 -27.05 9.19 2.25
CA TYR A 371 -27.40 7.93 1.56
C TYR A 371 -28.91 7.69 1.37
N LYS A 372 -29.80 8.33 2.15
CA LYS A 372 -31.25 8.11 2.04
C LYS A 372 -31.82 8.54 0.68
N TYR A 373 -31.29 9.62 0.09
CA TYR A 373 -31.84 10.23 -1.12
C TYR A 373 -31.07 9.90 -2.40
N LYS A 374 -29.75 9.64 -2.31
CA LYS A 374 -28.90 9.40 -3.50
C LYS A 374 -29.36 8.21 -4.34
N LYS A 375 -29.86 7.15 -3.72
CA LYS A 375 -30.40 5.97 -4.43
C LYS A 375 -31.68 6.30 -5.21
N ILE A 376 -32.57 7.10 -4.62
CA ILE A 376 -33.83 7.54 -5.25
C ILE A 376 -33.51 8.50 -6.40
N ILE A 377 -32.63 9.47 -6.16
CA ILE A 377 -32.16 10.46 -7.14
C ILE A 377 -31.52 9.75 -8.33
N PHE A 378 -30.54 8.87 -8.10
CA PHE A 378 -29.86 8.12 -9.16
C PHE A 378 -30.82 7.24 -9.98
N TYR A 379 -31.84 6.65 -9.34
CA TYR A 379 -32.83 5.84 -10.04
C TYR A 379 -33.74 6.68 -10.92
N ILE A 380 -34.11 7.88 -10.48
CA ILE A 380 -34.92 8.84 -11.26
C ILE A 380 -34.09 9.46 -12.39
N GLU A 381 -32.83 9.77 -12.14
CA GLU A 381 -31.89 10.29 -13.14
C GLU A 381 -31.73 9.34 -14.33
N ASN A 382 -31.74 8.03 -14.06
CA ASN A 382 -31.60 6.97 -15.08
C ASN A 382 -32.95 6.36 -15.51
N MET A 383 -34.08 7.03 -15.24
CA MET A 383 -35.41 6.56 -15.66
C MET A 383 -35.58 6.62 -17.18
N ASP A 384 -36.35 5.69 -17.70
CA ASP A 384 -36.93 5.73 -19.04
C ASP A 384 -38.39 5.26 -18.96
N PHE A 385 -39.12 5.31 -20.07
CA PHE A 385 -40.53 4.93 -20.09
C PHE A 385 -40.77 3.49 -19.62
N GLN A 386 -39.88 2.56 -19.99
CA GLN A 386 -40.02 1.15 -19.65
C GLN A 386 -39.77 0.91 -18.16
N LYS A 387 -38.71 1.52 -17.60
CA LYS A 387 -38.39 1.48 -16.17
C LYS A 387 -39.48 2.13 -15.34
N TYR A 388 -40.01 3.27 -15.79
CA TYR A 388 -41.14 3.93 -15.14
C TYR A 388 -42.37 3.01 -15.12
N TYR A 389 -42.73 2.43 -16.27
CA TYR A 389 -43.87 1.51 -16.35
C TYR A 389 -43.73 0.31 -15.41
N ASN A 390 -42.55 -0.32 -15.39
CA ASN A 390 -42.25 -1.44 -14.49
C ASN A 390 -42.36 -1.02 -13.02
N LEU A 391 -41.81 0.14 -12.66
CA LEU A 391 -41.90 0.66 -11.30
C LEU A 391 -43.36 0.88 -10.87
N ILE A 392 -44.19 1.45 -11.76
CA ILE A 392 -45.62 1.62 -11.49
C ILE A 392 -46.32 0.26 -11.31
N CYS A 393 -46.00 -0.74 -12.12
CA CYS A 393 -46.51 -2.09 -11.97
C CYS A 393 -46.09 -2.72 -10.64
N ASP A 394 -44.86 -2.51 -10.20
CA ASP A 394 -44.34 -3.03 -8.95
C ASP A 394 -45.00 -2.36 -7.74
N ILE A 395 -45.19 -1.04 -7.76
CA ILE A 395 -45.95 -0.31 -6.73
C ILE A 395 -47.38 -0.84 -6.63
N LYS A 396 -48.03 -1.13 -7.77
CA LYS A 396 -49.39 -1.72 -7.80
C LYS A 396 -49.45 -3.13 -7.23
N LYS A 397 -48.44 -3.96 -7.51
CA LYS A 397 -48.38 -5.35 -7.04
C LYS A 397 -48.02 -5.44 -5.56
N LEU A 398 -47.06 -4.65 -5.11
CA LEU A 398 -46.48 -4.73 -3.77
C LEU A 398 -47.18 -3.83 -2.76
N GLY A 399 -47.88 -2.78 -3.20
CA GLY A 399 -48.53 -1.81 -2.31
C GLY A 399 -47.54 -0.98 -1.48
N LEU A 400 -46.26 -0.95 -1.88
CA LEU A 400 -45.19 -0.26 -1.16
C LEU A 400 -44.74 0.99 -1.93
N PRO A 401 -44.43 2.09 -1.22
CA PRO A 401 -43.95 3.30 -1.85
C PRO A 401 -42.48 3.18 -2.29
N PHE A 402 -42.18 3.60 -3.52
CA PHE A 402 -40.80 3.76 -4.01
C PHE A 402 -40.09 4.95 -3.33
N ILE A 403 -40.76 6.11 -3.26
CA ILE A 403 -40.33 7.25 -2.46
C ILE A 403 -41.02 7.17 -1.09
N PRO A 404 -40.29 7.03 0.04
CA PRO A 404 -40.88 7.04 1.38
C PRO A 404 -41.52 8.39 1.75
N LEU A 405 -42.63 8.40 2.49
CA LEU A 405 -43.33 9.63 2.89
C LEU A 405 -42.42 10.65 3.60
N GLU A 406 -41.59 10.18 4.53
CA GLU A 406 -40.63 11.01 5.29
C GLU A 406 -39.62 11.75 4.41
N SER A 407 -39.46 11.33 3.15
CA SER A 407 -38.49 11.90 2.20
C SER A 407 -39.09 12.94 1.26
N TYR A 408 -40.41 13.17 1.32
CA TYR A 408 -41.10 14.02 0.34
C TYR A 408 -40.62 15.47 0.39
N ASP A 409 -40.62 16.09 1.58
CA ASP A 409 -40.26 17.50 1.71
C ASP A 409 -38.81 17.77 1.26
N THR A 410 -37.88 16.88 1.64
CA THR A 410 -36.47 17.00 1.25
C THR A 410 -36.26 16.80 -0.25
N LEU A 411 -36.89 15.78 -0.85
CA LEU A 411 -36.74 15.50 -2.28
C LEU A 411 -37.48 16.53 -3.15
N ILE A 412 -38.62 17.05 -2.70
CA ILE A 412 -39.32 18.15 -3.39
C ILE A 412 -38.41 19.38 -3.42
N HIS A 413 -37.79 19.74 -2.29
CA HIS A 413 -36.86 20.87 -2.25
C HIS A 413 -35.64 20.65 -3.17
N LEU A 414 -35.05 19.45 -3.18
CA LEU A 414 -33.93 19.12 -4.06
C LEU A 414 -34.34 19.12 -5.55
N SER A 415 -35.56 18.67 -5.86
CA SER A 415 -36.06 18.54 -7.23
C SER A 415 -36.15 19.86 -7.98
N THR A 416 -36.23 20.98 -7.27
CA THR A 416 -36.22 22.33 -7.88
C THR A 416 -34.94 22.62 -8.67
N SER A 417 -33.83 21.93 -8.34
CA SER A 417 -32.52 22.07 -8.97
C SER A 417 -32.23 21.02 -10.06
N TRP A 418 -33.11 20.03 -10.24
CA TRP A 418 -32.92 18.95 -11.22
C TRP A 418 -33.30 19.39 -12.63
N ASP A 419 -32.83 18.65 -13.63
CA ASP A 419 -33.25 18.89 -15.01
C ASP A 419 -34.74 18.57 -15.25
N ASN A 420 -35.31 19.11 -16.33
CA ASN A 420 -36.73 18.93 -16.66
C ASN A 420 -37.12 17.45 -16.85
N TYR A 421 -36.20 16.62 -17.32
CA TYR A 421 -36.47 15.21 -17.58
C TYR A 421 -36.67 14.45 -16.26
N MET A 422 -35.74 14.64 -15.33
CA MET A 422 -35.73 14.07 -14.01
C MET A 422 -36.90 14.58 -13.16
N GLN A 423 -37.20 15.87 -13.22
CA GLN A 423 -38.37 16.45 -12.55
C GLN A 423 -39.68 15.80 -13.01
N VAL A 424 -39.86 15.58 -14.32
CA VAL A 424 -41.09 14.97 -14.85
C VAL A 424 -41.30 13.55 -14.31
N TYR A 425 -40.26 12.73 -14.25
CA TYR A 425 -40.39 11.37 -13.69
C TYR A 425 -40.59 11.39 -12.18
N PHE A 426 -39.86 12.23 -11.45
CA PHE A 426 -40.05 12.41 -10.02
C PHE A 426 -41.50 12.76 -9.68
N TRP A 427 -42.07 13.79 -10.32
CA TRP A 427 -43.45 14.21 -10.07
C TRP A 427 -44.48 13.17 -10.49
N LYS A 428 -44.27 12.46 -11.62
CA LYS A 428 -45.14 11.36 -12.03
C LYS A 428 -45.19 10.24 -11.00
N ILE A 429 -44.03 9.83 -10.50
CA ILE A 429 -43.91 8.79 -9.47
C ILE A 429 -44.57 9.26 -8.16
N LEU A 430 -44.25 10.48 -7.70
CA LEU A 430 -44.76 11.03 -6.45
C LEU A 430 -46.29 11.21 -6.45
N CYS A 431 -46.85 11.76 -7.54
CA CYS A 431 -48.30 11.88 -7.73
C CYS A 431 -48.98 10.50 -7.80
N PHE A 432 -48.40 9.56 -8.55
CA PHE A 432 -48.95 8.21 -8.65
C PHE A 432 -49.00 7.53 -7.29
N GLN A 433 -47.88 7.54 -6.55
CA GLN A 433 -47.80 6.95 -5.21
C GLN A 433 -48.79 7.61 -4.25
N LYS A 434 -48.91 8.95 -4.26
CA LYS A 434 -49.83 9.69 -3.38
C LYS A 434 -51.30 9.32 -3.62
N ILE A 435 -51.69 9.21 -4.89
CA ILE A 435 -53.07 8.85 -5.28
C ILE A 435 -53.34 7.37 -5.02
N TYR A 436 -52.44 6.49 -5.44
CA TYR A 436 -52.67 5.04 -5.43
C TYR A 436 -52.55 4.42 -4.03
N LEU A 437 -51.58 4.87 -3.22
CA LEU A 437 -51.37 4.37 -1.86
C LEU A 437 -52.19 5.14 -0.81
N ASN A 438 -53.04 6.08 -1.25
CA ASN A 438 -54.00 6.80 -0.44
C ASN A 438 -53.37 7.60 0.73
N PHE A 439 -52.20 8.20 0.51
CA PHE A 439 -51.48 9.01 1.49
C PHE A 439 -52.11 10.39 1.77
N ASN A 440 -53.43 10.50 1.69
CA ASN A 440 -54.20 11.72 1.96
C ASN A 440 -54.79 11.74 3.38
N LYS A 441 -54.26 10.94 4.32
CA LYS A 441 -54.67 10.99 5.73
C LYS A 441 -53.45 11.13 6.64
N VAL A 442 -53.42 12.31 7.26
CA VAL A 442 -52.50 12.86 8.27
C VAL A 442 -51.25 13.51 7.69
#